data_AF-A0A414AP21-F1
#
_entry.id   AF-A0A414AP21-F1
#
_cell.length_a   1.000
_cell.length_b   1.000
_cell.length_c   1.000
_cell.angle_alpha   90.00
_cell.angle_beta   90.00
_cell.angle_gamma   90.00
#
_symmetry.space_group_name_H-M   'P 1'
#
loop_
_entity.id
_entity.type
_entity.pdbx_description
1 polymer ?
#
loop_
_entity_poly.entity_id
_entity_poly.type
_entity_poly.pdbx_seq_one_letter_code
_entity_poly.pdbx_strand_id
1 'polypeptide(L)'
;MCDLPKLRGINESYAWLQKQDPETQLTLKGYTILVKTGVIPSVRRGKKYLIDINTLPDSIKRWVDSAMEEVEKKDVKNLKPRTPMAATERRRGGGKYGQIKSIG
;
A
#
# COMPACT_ATOMS: atom_id res chain seq x y z
N MET A 1 -18.79 8.60 -31.12
CA MET A 1 -17.47 7.93 -31.20
C MET A 1 -17.33 7.04 -29.98
N CYS A 2 -17.05 5.76 -30.14
CA CYS A 2 -16.77 4.88 -29.01
C CYS A 2 -15.30 5.08 -28.60
N ASP A 3 -15.06 5.59 -27.38
CA ASP A 3 -13.70 5.71 -26.85
C ASP A 3 -13.27 4.32 -26.36
N LEU A 4 -12.47 3.64 -27.18
CA LEU A 4 -11.97 2.30 -26.88
C LEU A 4 -10.72 2.41 -25.99
N PRO A 5 -10.64 1.64 -24.89
CA PRO A 5 -9.50 1.69 -23.99
C PRO A 5 -8.21 1.27 -24.71
N LYS A 6 -7.13 2.01 -24.48
CA LYS A 6 -5.83 1.78 -25.13
C LYS A 6 -5.03 0.76 -24.32
N LEU A 7 -5.37 -0.51 -24.51
CA LEU A 7 -4.73 -1.62 -23.83
C LEU A 7 -3.32 -1.88 -24.38
N ARG A 8 -2.33 -1.89 -23.48
CA ARG A 8 -0.93 -2.23 -23.76
C ARG A 8 -0.39 -3.30 -22.83
N GLY A 9 0.66 -3.98 -23.29
CA GLY A 9 1.43 -4.88 -22.43
C GLY A 9 2.29 -4.13 -21.41
N ILE A 10 2.80 -4.82 -20.39
CA ILE A 10 3.67 -4.22 -19.35
C ILE A 10 4.85 -3.45 -19.95
N ASN A 11 5.56 -4.04 -20.92
CA ASN A 11 6.73 -3.40 -21.51
C ASN A 11 6.36 -2.14 -22.32
N GLU A 12 5.24 -2.19 -23.03
CA GLU A 12 4.75 -1.08 -23.85
C GLU A 12 4.22 0.07 -22.98
N SER A 13 3.47 -0.26 -21.92
CA SER A 13 2.94 0.73 -20.97
C SER A 13 4.06 1.37 -20.15
N TYR A 14 5.09 0.61 -19.78
CA TYR A 14 6.28 1.14 -19.13
C TYR A 14 7.10 2.06 -20.05
N ALA A 15 7.30 1.66 -21.32
CA ALA A 15 7.96 2.51 -22.30
C ALA A 15 7.17 3.81 -22.55
N TRP A 16 5.84 3.75 -22.51
CA TRP A 16 5.00 4.94 -22.55
C TRP A 16 5.20 5.83 -21.33
N LEU A 17 5.24 5.23 -20.12
CA LEU A 17 5.50 5.96 -18.87
C LEU A 17 6.85 6.68 -18.91
N GLN A 18 7.92 6.02 -19.34
CA GLN A 18 9.25 6.62 -19.48
C GLN A 18 9.30 7.75 -20.51
N LYS A 19 8.44 7.72 -21.53
CA LYS A 19 8.33 8.83 -22.50
C LYS A 19 7.63 10.05 -21.91
N GLN A 20 6.71 9.85 -20.96
CA GLN A 20 6.04 10.94 -20.28
C GLN A 20 6.92 11.54 -19.17
N ASP A 21 7.59 10.67 -18.41
CA ASP A 21 8.52 11.06 -17.36
C ASP A 21 9.84 10.28 -17.49
N PRO A 22 10.86 10.87 -18.14
CA PRO A 22 12.15 10.23 -18.31
C PRO A 22 12.98 10.17 -17.02
N GLU A 23 12.67 10.99 -16.01
CA GLU A 23 13.40 11.04 -14.73
C GLU A 23 12.82 10.10 -13.67
N THR A 24 11.74 9.39 -14.03
CA THR A 24 11.12 8.37 -13.18
C THR A 24 12.17 7.36 -12.68
N GLN A 25 12.29 7.27 -11.35
CA GLN A 25 13.11 6.26 -10.66
C GLN A 25 12.45 4.87 -10.59
N LEU A 26 11.22 4.74 -11.12
CA LEU A 26 10.49 3.49 -11.14
C LEU A 26 11.14 2.52 -12.14
N THR A 27 11.71 1.43 -11.64
CA THR A 27 12.26 0.37 -12.50
C THR A 27 11.15 -0.47 -13.13
N LEU A 28 11.43 -1.12 -14.26
CA LEU A 28 10.53 -2.08 -14.90
C LEU A 28 10.06 -3.19 -13.95
N LYS A 29 10.96 -3.66 -13.07
CA LYS A 29 10.63 -4.67 -12.05
C LYS A 29 9.65 -4.10 -11.02
N GLY A 30 9.88 -2.89 -10.52
CA GLY A 30 8.96 -2.19 -9.63
C GLY A 30 7.58 -2.00 -10.27
N TYR A 31 7.56 -1.51 -11.51
CA TYR A 31 6.32 -1.38 -12.29
C TYR A 31 5.58 -2.71 -12.45
N THR A 32 6.30 -3.78 -12.77
CA THR A 32 5.72 -5.13 -12.88
C THR A 32 5.11 -5.61 -11.55
N ILE A 33 5.74 -5.27 -10.43
CA ILE A 33 5.20 -5.59 -9.10
C ILE A 33 3.89 -4.82 -8.89
N LEU A 34 3.83 -3.51 -9.16
CA LEU A 34 2.61 -2.71 -9.04
C LEU A 34 1.43 -3.27 -9.85
N VAL A 35 1.70 -3.77 -11.06
CA VAL A 35 0.69 -4.42 -11.89
C VAL A 35 0.24 -5.75 -11.27
N LYS A 36 1.18 -6.57 -10.80
CA LYS A 36 0.88 -7.90 -10.22
C LYS A 36 0.19 -7.82 -8.87
N THR A 37 0.51 -6.81 -8.05
CA THR A 37 -0.14 -6.57 -6.75
C THR A 37 -1.53 -5.95 -6.92
N GLY A 38 -1.90 -5.51 -8.13
CA GLY A 38 -3.19 -4.91 -8.43
C GLY A 38 -3.29 -3.43 -8.09
N VAL A 39 -2.17 -2.77 -7.77
CA VAL A 39 -2.12 -1.32 -7.58
C VAL A 39 -2.42 -0.62 -8.91
N ILE A 40 -1.82 -1.12 -10.00
CA ILE A 40 -2.16 -0.69 -11.35
C ILE A 40 -3.25 -1.63 -11.88
N PRO A 41 -4.44 -1.11 -12.24
CA PRO A 41 -5.52 -1.93 -12.76
C PRO A 41 -5.10 -2.57 -14.06
N SER A 42 -5.25 -3.90 -14.13
CA SER A 42 -4.87 -4.67 -15.32
C SER A 42 -5.78 -5.87 -15.52
N VAL A 43 -5.94 -6.26 -16.79
CA VAL A 43 -6.68 -7.46 -17.18
C VAL A 43 -5.68 -8.53 -17.61
N ARG A 44 -5.75 -9.71 -16.99
CA ARG A 44 -4.94 -10.85 -17.42
C ARG A 44 -5.64 -11.59 -18.56
N ARG A 45 -4.95 -11.71 -19.70
CA ARG A 45 -5.37 -12.55 -20.84
C ARG A 45 -4.25 -13.54 -21.18
N GLY A 46 -4.47 -14.80 -20.81
CA GLY A 46 -3.46 -15.85 -20.90
C GLY A 46 -2.23 -15.52 -20.05
N LYS A 47 -1.08 -15.39 -20.70
CA LYS A 47 0.21 -15.06 -20.05
C LYS A 47 0.49 -13.55 -20.00
N LYS A 48 -0.31 -12.72 -20.66
CA LYS A 48 -0.08 -11.26 -20.78
C LYS A 48 -0.99 -10.49 -19.81
N TYR A 49 -0.46 -9.38 -19.31
CA TYR A 49 -1.24 -8.34 -18.63
C TYR A 49 -1.53 -7.23 -19.63
N LEU A 50 -2.79 -6.79 -19.64
CA LEU A 50 -3.28 -5.68 -20.45
C LEU A 50 -3.59 -4.52 -19.51
N ILE A 51 -2.95 -3.39 -19.75
CA ILE A 51 -3.05 -2.18 -18.93
C ILE A 51 -3.63 -1.08 -19.82
N ASP A 52 -4.66 -0.41 -19.35
CA ASP A 52 -5.20 0.75 -20.04
C ASP A 52 -4.34 1.98 -19.77
N ILE A 53 -3.68 2.48 -20.81
CA ILE A 53 -2.78 3.64 -20.72
C ILE A 53 -3.53 4.90 -20.28
N ASN A 54 -4.80 5.05 -20.67
CA ASN A 54 -5.54 6.28 -20.36
C ASN A 54 -5.76 6.44 -18.84
N THR A 55 -5.90 5.33 -18.12
CA THR A 55 -6.15 5.30 -16.66
C THR A 55 -4.89 5.15 -15.81
N LEU A 56 -3.73 4.96 -16.46
CA LEU A 56 -2.46 4.68 -15.80
C LEU A 56 -1.98 5.84 -14.91
N PRO A 57 -2.00 7.12 -15.36
CA PRO A 57 -1.56 8.24 -14.53
C PRO A 57 -2.38 8.38 -13.24
N ASP A 58 -3.70 8.24 -13.34
CA ASP A 58 -4.61 8.34 -12.20
C ASP A 58 -4.34 7.23 -11.17
N SER A 59 -4.06 6.02 -11.65
CA SER A 59 -3.76 4.87 -10.79
C SER A 59 -2.45 5.08 -10.03
N ILE A 60 -1.41 5.59 -10.70
CA ILE A 60 -0.13 5.91 -10.07
C ILE A 60 -0.31 7.03 -9.04
N LYS A 61 -1.05 8.09 -9.38
CA LYS A 61 -1.31 9.20 -8.46
C LYS A 61 -2.00 8.72 -7.18
N ARG A 62 -3.07 7.94 -7.30
CA ARG A 62 -3.79 7.36 -6.15
C ARG A 62 -2.87 6.51 -5.28
N TRP A 63 -1.99 5.72 -5.89
CA TRP A 63 -1.01 4.92 -5.17
C TRP A 63 -0.02 5.79 -4.38
N VAL A 64 0.51 6.86 -4.98
CA VAL A 64 1.39 7.81 -4.31
C VAL A 64 0.68 8.50 -3.16
N ASP A 65 -0.52 9.04 -3.40
CA ASP A 65 -1.32 9.73 -2.37
C ASP A 65 -1.58 8.81 -1.17
N SER A 66 -1.94 7.54 -1.42
CA SER A 66 -2.17 6.54 -0.37
C SER A 66 -0.88 6.24 0.42
N ALA A 67 0.25 6.11 -0.27
CA ALA A 67 1.53 5.84 0.37
C ALA A 67 2.00 7.03 1.23
N MET A 68 1.76 8.27 0.80
CA MET A 68 2.08 9.47 1.57
C MET A 68 1.23 9.55 2.84
N GLU A 69 -0.08 9.28 2.75
CA GLU A 69 -0.97 9.28 3.91
C GLU A 69 -0.55 8.24 4.96
N GLU A 70 -0.06 7.07 4.53
CA GLU A 70 0.48 6.06 5.45
C GLU A 70 1.75 6.53 6.18
N VAL A 71 2.63 7.28 5.51
CA VAL A 71 3.85 7.82 6.11
C VAL A 71 3.50 8.88 7.15
N GLU A 72 2.61 9.82 6.81
CA GLU A 72 2.15 10.85 7.74
C GLU A 72 1.53 10.24 9.00
N LYS A 73 0.71 9.20 8.87
CA LYS A 73 0.11 8.49 10.01
C LYS A 73 1.18 7.82 10.89
N LYS A 74 2.25 7.27 10.30
CA LYS A 74 3.36 6.66 11.04
C LYS A 74 4.16 7.72 11.79
N ASP A 75 4.43 8.85 11.16
CA ASP A 75 5.17 9.95 11.78
C ASP A 75 4.39 10.54 12.96
N VAL A 76 3.08 10.79 12.78
CA VAL A 76 2.19 11.22 13.88
C VAL A 76 2.15 10.19 15.02
N LYS A 77 2.13 8.89 14.69
CA LYS A 77 2.15 7.81 15.70
C LYS A 77 3.47 7.79 16.48
N ASN A 78 4.60 8.01 15.81
CA ASN A 78 5.93 8.04 16.43
C ASN A 78 6.13 9.29 17.30
N LEU A 79 5.53 10.42 16.92
CA LEU A 79 5.59 11.68 17.67
C LEU A 79 4.69 11.70 18.90
N LYS A 80 3.62 10.90 18.93
CA LYS A 80 2.77 10.79 20.12
C LYS A 80 3.57 10.15 21.27
N PRO A 81 3.78 10.85 22.40
CA PRO A 81 4.41 10.22 23.56
C PRO A 81 3.56 9.02 23.96
N ARG A 82 4.21 7.87 24.21
CA ARG A 82 3.56 6.71 24.83
C ARG A 82 2.96 7.19 26.14
N THR A 83 1.65 7.43 26.18
CA THR A 83 0.97 7.78 27.42
C THR A 83 1.22 6.61 28.39
N PRO A 84 1.68 6.88 29.62
CA PRO A 84 1.82 5.82 30.59
C PRO A 84 0.44 5.21 30.82
N MET A 85 0.31 3.90 30.55
CA MET A 85 -0.92 3.16 30.84
C MET A 85 -1.33 3.43 32.30
N ALA A 86 -2.58 3.86 32.50
CA ALA A 86 -3.09 4.18 33.83
C ALA A 86 -2.99 2.93 34.72
N ALA A 87 -2.62 3.11 35.99
CA ALA A 87 -2.44 1.99 36.92
C ALA A 87 -3.69 1.09 37.04
N THR A 88 -4.88 1.67 36.85
CA THR A 88 -6.18 0.98 36.85
C THR A 88 -6.33 0.00 35.68
N GLU A 89 -5.76 0.30 34.51
CA GLU A 89 -5.81 -0.56 33.32
C GLU A 89 -4.80 -1.72 33.40
N ARG A 90 -3.76 -1.59 34.21
CA ARG A 90 -2.76 -2.66 34.46
C ARG A 90 -3.35 -3.84 35.24
N ARG A 91 -4.45 -3.64 35.98
CA ARG A 91 -5.04 -4.63 36.92
C ARG A 91 -6.10 -5.55 36.31
N ARG A 92 -6.02 -5.87 35.01
CA ARG A 92 -6.90 -6.88 34.38
C ARG A 92 -6.21 -8.18 34.00
N GLY A 93 -5.02 -8.43 34.55
CA GLY A 93 -4.38 -9.73 34.55
C GLY A 93 -4.21 -10.23 35.97
N GLY A 94 -5.16 -11.03 36.47
CA GLY A 94 -4.94 -11.82 37.68
C GLY A 94 -3.79 -12.78 37.42
N GLY A 95 -2.59 -12.40 37.84
CA GLY A 95 -1.40 -13.23 37.71
C GLY A 95 -1.61 -14.55 38.48
N LYS A 96 -1.23 -15.67 37.87
CA LYS A 96 -1.25 -17.03 38.44
C LYS A 96 -0.55 -17.19 39.80
N TYR A 97 0.18 -16.18 40.27
CA TYR A 97 1.15 -16.26 41.36
C TYR A 97 0.85 -15.32 42.54
N GLY A 98 -0.42 -15.03 42.84
CA GLY A 98 -0.76 -14.09 43.92
C GLY A 98 -2.00 -14.40 44.76
N GLN A 99 -2.70 -15.51 44.51
CA GLN A 99 -3.85 -15.89 45.34
C GLN A 99 -3.40 -16.79 46.49
N ILE A 100 -3.10 -16.17 47.64
CA ILE A 100 -2.96 -16.89 48.91
C ILE A 100 -4.36 -17.41 49.27
N LYS A 101 -4.57 -18.73 49.22
CA LYS A 101 -5.79 -19.35 49.75
C LYS A 101 -5.74 -19.25 51.28
N SER A 102 -6.74 -18.64 51.89
CA SER A 102 -6.95 -18.71 53.34
C SER A 102 -7.17 -20.17 53.72
N ILE A 103 -6.30 -20.67 54.61
CA ILE A 103 -6.46 -21.98 55.25
C ILE A 103 -7.51 -21.82 56.34
N GLY A 104 -8.63 -22.53 56.21
CA GLY A 104 -9.71 -22.64 57.18
C GLY A 104 -10.18 -24.08 57.23
#